data_AF-A0A955PNS6-F1
#
_entry.id   AF-A0A955PNS6-F1
#
_cell.length_a   1.000
_cell.length_b   1.000
_cell.length_c   1.000
_cell.angle_alpha   90.00
_cell.angle_beta   90.00
_cell.angle_gamma   90.00
#
_symmetry.space_group_name_H-M   'P 1'
#
loop_
_entity.id
_entity.type
_entity.pdbx_description
1 polymer ?
#
loop_
_entity_poly.entity_id
_entity_poly.type
_entity_poly.pdbx_seq_one_letter_code
_entity_poly.pdbx_strand_id
1 'polypeptide(L)'
;MANIFAKKYTREEIQNYTGSLRQIGGITRSQLSEGPGKGMEIATLRTGSGFDLTLLMDRGMDISTASYRGVPLNWSSPSGDAHPNRFDPHGLGWLRTFPGGLLVTCGLRQTGSPCEDEGEALGLHG
;
A
#
# COMPACT_ATOMS: atom_id res chain seq x y z
N MET A 1 26.11 -5.54 -3.24
CA MET A 1 25.94 -4.58 -4.35
C MET A 1 24.46 -4.30 -4.55
N ALA A 2 24.08 -3.06 -4.82
CA ALA A 2 22.70 -2.64 -5.11
C ALA A 2 22.58 -2.29 -6.60
N ASN A 3 21.42 -2.58 -7.20
CA ASN A 3 21.10 -2.18 -8.58
C ASN A 3 20.39 -0.82 -8.57
N ILE A 4 21.09 0.24 -8.96
CA ILE A 4 20.58 1.62 -8.99
C ILE A 4 20.78 2.16 -10.41
N PHE A 5 19.71 2.68 -11.02
CA PHE A 5 19.73 3.19 -12.40
C PHE A 5 20.39 2.23 -13.42
N ALA A 6 20.03 0.94 -13.36
CA ALA A 6 20.56 -0.13 -14.21
C ALA A 6 22.08 -0.38 -14.10
N LYS A 7 22.73 0.11 -13.04
CA LYS A 7 24.13 -0.18 -12.71
C LYS A 7 24.25 -0.81 -11.33
N LYS A 8 25.25 -1.66 -11.16
CA LYS A 8 25.61 -2.24 -9.86
C LYS A 8 26.55 -1.29 -9.14
N TYR A 9 26.21 -0.94 -7.90
CA TYR A 9 27.09 -0.19 -7.03
C TYR A 9 27.33 -0.94 -5.71
N THR A 10 28.52 -0.80 -5.16
CA THR A 10 28.80 -1.05 -3.75
C THR A 10 28.26 0.11 -2.91
N ARG A 11 28.19 -0.07 -1.59
CA ARG A 11 27.77 1.00 -0.67
C ARG A 11 28.73 2.20 -0.74
N GLU A 12 30.02 1.92 -0.75
CA GLU A 12 31.08 2.94 -0.77
C GLU A 12 31.02 3.78 -2.06
N GLU A 13 30.82 3.14 -3.21
CA GLU A 13 30.63 3.86 -4.47
C GLU A 13 29.44 4.81 -4.45
N ILE A 14 28.30 4.41 -3.85
CA ILE A 14 27.13 5.29 -3.72
C ILE A 14 27.45 6.48 -2.80
N GLN A 15 28.15 6.23 -1.69
CA GLN A 15 28.51 7.26 -0.71
C GLN A 15 29.47 8.31 -1.29
N ASN A 16 30.22 7.98 -2.35
CA ASN A 16 31.03 8.95 -3.08
C ASN A 16 30.19 9.96 -3.90
N TYR A 17 28.92 9.65 -4.21
CA TYR A 17 28.02 10.52 -4.98
C TYR A 17 26.98 11.26 -4.13
N THR A 18 26.69 10.79 -2.91
CA THR A 18 25.67 11.40 -2.05
C THR A 18 26.05 11.35 -0.58
N GLY A 19 25.73 12.43 0.14
CA GLY A 19 25.86 12.49 1.59
C GLY A 19 24.86 11.62 2.36
N SER A 20 23.80 11.11 1.71
CA SER A 20 22.81 10.25 2.37
C SER A 20 22.13 9.28 1.41
N LEU A 21 22.09 8.00 1.78
CA LEU A 21 21.36 6.97 1.03
C LEU A 21 19.85 7.26 0.91
N ARG A 22 19.29 8.12 1.79
CA ARG A 22 17.89 8.58 1.72
C ARG A 22 17.57 9.33 0.42
N GLN A 23 18.60 9.88 -0.25
CA GLN A 23 18.45 10.48 -1.57
C GLN A 23 18.13 9.44 -2.65
N ILE A 24 18.63 8.21 -2.49
CA ILE A 24 18.48 7.12 -3.46
C ILE A 24 17.22 6.31 -3.18
N GLY A 25 16.98 5.98 -1.91
CA GLY A 25 15.89 5.11 -1.52
C GLY A 25 15.71 5.02 -0.01
N GLY A 26 14.72 4.26 0.40
CA GLY A 26 14.35 4.07 1.80
C GLY A 26 12.85 4.11 2.01
N ILE A 27 12.46 4.14 3.28
CA ILE A 27 11.06 4.12 3.71
C ILE A 27 10.78 5.42 4.47
N THR A 28 9.68 6.08 4.13
CA THR A 28 9.20 7.28 4.84
C THR A 28 7.80 7.00 5.36
N ARG A 29 7.63 7.03 6.68
CA ARG A 29 6.32 6.95 7.34
C ARG A 29 5.70 8.34 7.39
N SER A 30 4.41 8.42 7.08
CA SER A 30 3.63 9.66 7.07
C SER A 30 2.21 9.39 7.57
N GLN A 31 1.52 10.44 7.99
CA GLN A 31 0.09 10.37 8.30
C GLN A 31 -0.69 11.26 7.32
N LEU A 32 -1.80 10.74 6.79
CA LEU A 32 -2.68 11.53 5.93
C LEU A 32 -3.39 12.62 6.74
N SER A 33 -3.29 13.86 6.29
CA SER A 33 -3.84 15.02 7.02
C SER A 33 -5.33 15.27 6.78
N GLU A 34 -5.85 14.83 5.63
CA GLU A 34 -7.20 15.18 5.15
C GLU A 34 -7.84 14.04 4.32
N GLY A 35 -9.08 14.28 3.88
CA GLY A 35 -9.84 13.34 3.05
C GLY A 35 -10.35 12.11 3.81
N PRO A 36 -10.88 11.10 3.07
CA PRO A 36 -11.39 9.87 3.66
C PRO A 36 -10.38 9.08 4.49
N GLY A 37 -9.09 9.22 4.17
CA GLY A 37 -7.96 8.59 4.86
C GLY A 37 -7.37 9.39 6.01
N LYS A 38 -7.95 10.55 6.39
CA LYS A 38 -7.40 11.40 7.46
C LYS A 38 -7.08 10.60 8.73
N GLY A 39 -5.88 10.77 9.25
CA GLY A 39 -5.36 10.08 10.43
C GLY A 39 -4.70 8.73 10.13
N MET A 40 -4.86 8.20 8.92
CA MET A 40 -4.27 6.93 8.53
C MET A 40 -2.75 7.07 8.34
N GLU A 41 -2.03 6.10 8.88
CA GLU A 41 -0.60 5.95 8.67
C GLU A 41 -0.31 5.22 7.36
N ILE A 42 0.66 5.77 6.62
CA ILE A 42 1.19 5.19 5.38
C ILE A 42 2.71 5.10 5.42
N ALA A 43 3.28 4.21 4.62
CA ALA A 43 4.72 4.14 4.39
C ALA A 43 5.03 4.15 2.90
N THR A 44 5.74 5.17 2.42
CA THR A 44 6.23 5.22 1.04
C THR A 44 7.63 4.61 0.99
N LEU A 45 7.79 3.60 0.14
CA LEU A 45 9.03 2.89 -0.09
C LEU A 45 9.57 3.24 -1.49
N ARG A 46 10.86 3.59 -1.55
CA ARG A 46 11.59 3.83 -2.79
C ARG A 46 12.81 2.94 -2.83
N THR A 47 12.94 2.10 -3.85
CA THR A 47 14.09 1.17 -3.93
C THR A 47 15.34 1.80 -4.54
N GLY A 48 15.21 2.92 -5.25
CA GLY A 48 16.28 3.51 -6.07
C GLY A 48 16.56 2.75 -7.37
N SER A 49 15.91 1.60 -7.60
CA SER A 49 15.96 0.86 -8.87
C SER A 49 14.84 1.27 -9.84
N GLY A 50 14.04 2.27 -9.44
CA GLY A 50 12.85 2.74 -10.14
C GLY A 50 11.56 2.08 -9.67
N PHE A 51 11.58 1.25 -8.62
CA PHE A 51 10.36 0.67 -8.05
C PHE A 51 9.96 1.43 -6.79
N ASP A 52 8.77 2.02 -6.81
CA ASP A 52 8.23 2.82 -5.72
C ASP A 52 6.84 2.31 -5.35
N LEU A 53 6.52 2.25 -4.06
CA LEU A 53 5.20 1.79 -3.58
C LEU A 53 4.77 2.51 -2.29
N THR A 54 3.46 2.49 -2.03
CA THR A 54 2.86 3.01 -0.78
C THR A 54 2.11 1.91 -0.05
N LEU A 55 2.51 1.67 1.20
CA LEU A 55 1.85 0.76 2.13
C LEU A 55 0.81 1.51 2.96
N LEU A 56 -0.37 0.92 3.15
CA LEU A 56 -1.41 1.39 4.06
C LEU A 56 -1.25 0.69 5.41
N MET A 57 -0.54 1.32 6.35
CA MET A 57 -0.13 0.67 7.59
C MET A 57 -1.33 0.24 8.45
N ASP A 58 -2.40 1.04 8.45
CA ASP A 58 -3.62 0.72 9.22
C ASP A 58 -4.60 -0.19 8.45
N ARG A 59 -4.26 -0.61 7.23
CA ARG A 59 -5.08 -1.51 6.41
C ARG A 59 -4.29 -2.75 6.02
N GLY A 60 -3.81 -3.49 7.01
CA GLY A 60 -3.12 -4.77 6.78
C GLY A 60 -1.79 -4.67 6.01
N MET A 61 -1.21 -3.47 5.88
CA MET A 61 -0.06 -3.19 5.01
C MET A 61 -0.34 -3.46 3.52
N ASP A 62 -1.59 -3.27 3.09
CA ASP A 62 -1.98 -3.31 1.69
C ASP A 62 -1.15 -2.32 0.86
N ILE A 63 -0.93 -2.65 -0.42
CA ILE A 63 -0.16 -1.80 -1.34
C ILE A 63 -1.15 -0.98 -2.17
N SER A 64 -1.38 0.26 -1.76
CA SER A 64 -2.30 1.19 -2.44
C SER A 64 -1.79 1.61 -3.81
N THR A 65 -0.52 1.99 -3.91
CA THR A 65 0.08 2.43 -5.17
C THR A 65 1.42 1.76 -5.40
N ALA A 66 1.72 1.49 -6.66
CA ALA A 66 3.03 1.03 -7.09
C ALA A 66 3.36 1.57 -8.47
N SER A 67 4.62 1.93 -8.69
CA SER A 67 5.11 2.34 -10.00
C SER A 67 6.48 1.74 -10.30
N TYR A 68 6.72 1.51 -11.58
CA TYR A 68 8.04 1.17 -12.10
C TYR A 68 8.49 2.23 -13.11
N ARG A 69 9.57 2.93 -12.79
CA ARG A 69 10.16 4.03 -13.58
C ARG A 69 9.10 5.10 -13.93
N GLY A 70 8.24 5.41 -12.96
CA GLY A 70 7.15 6.38 -13.11
C GLY A 70 5.90 5.84 -13.83
N VAL A 71 5.91 4.59 -14.31
CA VAL A 71 4.73 3.95 -14.91
C VAL A 71 3.91 3.27 -13.81
N PRO A 72 2.63 3.60 -13.62
CA PRO A 72 1.78 3.00 -12.60
C PRO A 72 1.53 1.50 -12.90
N LEU A 73 1.48 0.69 -11.85
CA LEU A 73 1.29 -0.77 -11.93
C LEU A 73 -0.01 -1.26 -11.28
N ASN A 74 -0.82 -0.35 -10.75
CA ASN A 74 -2.05 -0.66 -10.06
C ASN A 74 -3.26 0.05 -10.68
N TRP A 75 -4.45 -0.47 -10.41
CA TRP A 75 -5.70 0.25 -10.58
C TRP A 75 -6.05 0.98 -9.27
N SER A 76 -6.69 2.15 -9.35
CA SER A 76 -7.16 2.91 -8.18
C SER A 76 -8.66 3.16 -8.29
N SER A 77 -9.36 2.84 -7.21
CA SER A 77 -10.80 3.06 -7.08
C SER A 77 -11.14 4.54 -6.88
N PRO A 78 -12.31 5.02 -7.34
CA PRO A 78 -12.80 6.36 -7.00
C PRO A 78 -13.02 6.57 -5.49
N SER A 79 -13.13 5.49 -4.70
CA SER A 79 -13.25 5.56 -3.24
C SER A 79 -11.97 6.08 -2.57
N GLY A 80 -10.81 5.87 -3.20
CA GLY A 80 -9.49 6.20 -2.67
C GLY A 80 -9.15 5.45 -1.37
N ASP A 81 -8.03 5.85 -0.77
CA ASP A 81 -7.53 5.31 0.48
C ASP A 81 -8.35 5.86 1.67
N ALA A 82 -9.36 5.09 2.09
CA ALA A 82 -10.23 5.44 3.20
C ALA A 82 -9.73 4.85 4.53
N HIS A 83 -9.90 5.60 5.63
CA HIS A 83 -9.53 5.15 6.97
C HIS A 83 -10.31 3.88 7.37
N PRO A 84 -9.68 2.88 8.02
CA PRO A 84 -10.33 1.60 8.36
C PRO A 84 -11.59 1.75 9.24
N ASN A 85 -11.67 2.77 10.10
CA ASN A 85 -12.90 3.09 10.85
C ASN A 85 -14.15 3.37 9.98
N ARG A 86 -14.01 3.49 8.65
CA ARG A 86 -15.12 3.62 7.71
C ARG A 86 -15.56 2.27 7.11
N PHE A 87 -14.95 1.16 7.54
CA PHE A 87 -15.28 -0.18 7.10
C PHE A 87 -16.73 -0.55 7.43
N ASP A 88 -17.40 -1.19 6.47
CA ASP A 88 -18.74 -1.74 6.61
C ASP A 88 -18.65 -3.26 6.39
N PRO A 89 -18.78 -4.08 7.45
CA PRO A 89 -18.61 -5.53 7.38
C PRO A 89 -19.79 -6.25 6.73
N HIS A 90 -20.89 -5.56 6.38
CA HIS A 90 -22.11 -6.23 5.95
C HIS A 90 -22.19 -6.37 4.43
N GLY A 91 -22.36 -7.59 3.95
CA GLY A 91 -22.56 -7.86 2.52
C GLY A 91 -21.44 -7.26 1.68
N LEU A 92 -21.81 -6.41 0.71
CA LEU A 92 -20.87 -5.70 -0.17
C LEU A 92 -20.35 -4.38 0.41
N GLY A 93 -20.60 -4.09 1.69
CA GLY A 93 -20.23 -2.84 2.37
C GLY A 93 -18.74 -2.47 2.22
N TRP A 94 -17.86 -3.47 2.23
CA TRP A 94 -16.42 -3.30 2.01
C TRP A 94 -16.08 -2.51 0.74
N LEU A 95 -16.86 -2.66 -0.35
CA LEU A 95 -16.64 -1.96 -1.62
C LEU A 95 -16.71 -0.42 -1.50
N ARG A 96 -17.39 0.10 -0.46
CA ARG A 96 -17.44 1.55 -0.19
C ARG A 96 -16.08 2.13 0.16
N THR A 97 -15.17 1.30 0.69
CA THR A 97 -13.83 1.71 1.12
C THR A 97 -12.72 0.94 0.44
N PHE A 98 -13.03 0.11 -0.55
CA PHE A 98 -12.05 -0.64 -1.31
C PHE A 98 -11.23 0.32 -2.19
N PRO A 99 -9.92 0.50 -1.91
CA PRO A 99 -9.10 1.46 -2.65
C PRO A 99 -8.66 0.91 -4.02
N GLY A 100 -8.84 -0.39 -4.27
CA GLY A 100 -8.10 -1.07 -5.33
C GLY A 100 -6.65 -1.25 -4.88
N GLY A 101 -5.71 -0.86 -5.73
CA GLY A 101 -4.28 -0.92 -5.45
C GLY A 101 -3.58 -2.09 -6.11
N LEU A 102 -2.29 -2.26 -5.79
CA LEU A 102 -1.48 -3.37 -6.30
C LEU A 102 -1.81 -4.66 -5.55
N LEU A 103 -2.07 -4.54 -4.24
CA LEU A 103 -2.34 -5.67 -3.37
C LEU A 103 -3.29 -5.26 -2.26
N VAL A 104 -4.31 -6.10 -2.03
CA VAL A 104 -5.23 -5.99 -0.92
C VAL A 104 -5.35 -7.35 -0.24
N THR A 105 -5.28 -7.33 1.08
CA THR A 105 -5.37 -8.52 1.92
C THR A 105 -6.84 -8.84 2.14
N CYS A 106 -7.25 -10.03 1.69
CA CYS A 106 -8.62 -10.53 1.85
C CYS A 106 -8.62 -11.70 2.86
N GLY A 107 -8.73 -11.41 4.16
CA GLY A 107 -8.59 -12.39 5.23
C GLY A 107 -8.19 -11.78 6.58
N LEU A 108 -7.80 -12.56 7.59
CA LEU A 108 -7.42 -13.98 7.57
C LEU A 108 -8.50 -14.95 8.04
N ARG A 109 -9.56 -14.44 8.69
CA ARG A 109 -10.61 -15.27 9.27
C ARG A 109 -11.47 -15.97 8.21
N GLN A 110 -11.79 -15.24 7.16
CA GLN A 110 -12.59 -15.71 6.03
C GLN A 110 -12.22 -14.89 4.79
N THR A 111 -12.53 -15.40 3.60
CA THR A 111 -12.38 -14.64 2.37
C THR A 111 -13.39 -15.07 1.32
N GLY A 112 -13.68 -14.19 0.37
CA GLY A 112 -14.57 -14.45 -0.75
C GLY A 112 -15.84 -13.63 -0.65
N SER A 113 -16.84 -14.05 -1.43
CA SER A 113 -18.16 -13.40 -1.46
C SER A 113 -18.82 -13.42 -0.08
N PRO A 114 -19.67 -12.42 0.24
CA PRO A 114 -20.45 -12.44 1.47
C PRO A 114 -21.30 -13.70 1.54
N CYS A 115 -21.39 -14.29 2.73
CA CYS A 115 -22.17 -15.50 2.97
C CYS A 115 -22.68 -15.54 4.42
N GLU A 116 -23.49 -16.55 4.70
CA GLU A 116 -23.82 -16.96 6.06
C GLU A 116 -23.11 -18.29 6.31
N ASP A 117 -22.37 -18.38 7.42
CA ASP A 117 -21.67 -19.59 7.85
C ASP A 117 -21.99 -19.85 9.32
N GLU A 118 -22.49 -21.05 9.62
CA GLU A 118 -22.96 -21.44 10.97
C GLU A 118 -23.90 -20.42 11.66
N GLY A 119 -24.69 -19.67 10.90
CA GLY A 119 -25.60 -18.64 11.41
C GLY A 119 -24.97 -17.27 11.64
N GLU A 120 -23.70 -17.09 11.28
CA GLU A 120 -23.01 -15.80 11.28
C GLU A 120 -22.99 -15.19 9.88
N ALA A 121 -23.40 -13.92 9.76
CA ALA A 121 -23.27 -13.16 8.51
C ALA A 121 -21.82 -12.66 8.34
N LEU A 122 -21.15 -13.12 7.28
CA LEU A 122 -19.78 -12.78 6.94
C LEU A 122 -19.74 -11.80 5.74
N GLY A 123 -18.94 -10.74 5.89
CA GLY A 123 -18.76 -9.70 4.86
C GLY A 123 -17.87 -10.13 3.70
N LEU A 124 -17.80 -9.28 2.68
CA LEU A 124 -16.88 -9.49 1.55
C LEU A 124 -15.41 -9.40 2.02
N HIS A 125 -14.61 -10.44 1.75
CA HIS A 125 -13.15 -10.47 1.91
C HIS A 125 -12.57 -10.30 3.33
N GLY A 126 -13.33 -10.63 4.38
CA GLY A 126 -12.86 -10.53 5.77
C GLY A 126 -13.48 -9.36 6.50
#